data_AF-A0A7S0VR85-F1
#
_entry.id   AF-A0A7S0VR85-F1
#
_cell.length_a   1.000
_cell.length_b   1.000
_cell.length_c   1.000
_cell.angle_alpha   90.00
_cell.angle_beta   90.00
_cell.angle_gamma   90.00
#
_symmetry.space_group_name_H-M   'P 1'
#
loop_
_entity.id
_entity.type
_entity.pdbx_description
1 polymer ?
#
loop_
_entity_poly.entity_id
_entity_poly.type
_entity_poly.pdbx_seq_one_letter_code
_entity_poly.pdbx_strand_id
1 'polypeptide(L)'
;DGASVAKQLAEAMEALVVPMMSGYDAVFIPATTTGKNIAPRIAAKLDVMQLSDITDVIDTDTFERPIYAGNAILTVKSSDAKKVITVRGTAFEAAGEDGSASVEAANAPAGPFKSEFVSEQMVKSDRPELAGAKRVVSGGRALGSKEEFDRLIVPLADKLEAAVGASRAAVDAGYAPNDY
;
A
#
# COMPACT_ATOMS: atom_id res chain seq x y z
N ASP A 1 4.29 -10.62 16.61
CA ASP A 1 3.21 -11.05 17.54
C ASP A 1 2.98 -10.15 18.77
N GLY A 2 3.70 -9.03 18.93
CA GLY A 2 3.38 -8.08 20.00
C GLY A 2 2.08 -7.32 19.74
N ALA A 3 1.28 -7.10 20.79
CA ALA A 3 -0.01 -6.42 20.69
C ALA A 3 0.09 -5.00 20.10
N SER A 4 1.19 -4.28 20.39
CA SER A 4 1.40 -2.91 19.89
C SER A 4 1.53 -2.81 18.37
N VAL A 5 1.96 -3.89 17.70
CA VAL A 5 2.20 -3.90 16.24
C VAL A 5 1.09 -4.62 15.46
N ALA A 6 0.14 -5.25 16.15
CA ALA A 6 -0.90 -6.08 15.53
C ALA A 6 -1.79 -5.31 14.53
N LYS A 7 -2.02 -4.02 14.78
CA LYS A 7 -2.83 -3.13 13.92
C LYS A 7 -1.99 -2.13 13.13
N GLN A 8 -0.66 -2.28 13.17
CA GLN A 8 0.30 -1.49 12.41
C GLN A 8 0.08 0.04 12.54
N LEU A 9 -0.26 0.50 13.76
CA LEU A 9 -0.39 1.93 14.03
C LEU A 9 0.96 2.63 13.81
N ALA A 10 0.92 3.83 13.23
CA ALA A 10 2.13 4.50 12.75
C ALA A 10 3.17 4.74 13.85
N GLU A 11 2.75 5.06 15.07
CA GLU A 11 3.65 5.29 16.21
C GLU A 11 4.36 4.00 16.65
N ALA A 12 3.64 2.88 16.70
CA ALA A 12 4.20 1.58 17.05
C ALA A 12 5.12 1.05 15.95
N MET A 13 4.76 1.20 14.68
CA MET A 13 5.61 0.77 13.57
C MET A 13 6.88 1.61 13.45
N GLU A 14 6.79 2.94 13.66
CA GLU A 14 7.98 3.80 13.76
C GLU A 14 8.91 3.33 14.88
N ALA A 15 8.36 3.15 16.09
CA ALA A 15 9.14 2.75 17.27
C ALA A 15 9.78 1.37 17.12
N LEU A 16 9.21 0.49 16.29
CA LEU A 16 9.81 -0.80 15.93
C LEU A 16 10.93 -0.64 14.90
N VAL A 17 10.66 0.06 13.78
CA VAL A 17 11.54 0.06 12.61
C VAL A 17 12.76 0.97 12.79
N VAL A 18 12.60 2.15 13.39
CA VAL A 18 13.70 3.14 13.51
C VAL A 18 14.94 2.56 14.22
N PRO A 19 14.83 1.84 15.36
CA PRO A 19 15.99 1.22 15.98
C PRO A 19 16.65 0.15 15.10
N MET A 20 15.86 -0.66 14.38
CA MET A 20 16.38 -1.72 13.51
C MET A 20 17.23 -1.16 12.37
N MET A 21 16.91 0.05 11.91
CA MET A 21 17.67 0.70 10.83
C MET A 21 19.15 0.93 11.17
N SER A 22 19.62 0.78 12.42
CA SER A 22 21.06 0.77 12.69
C SER A 22 21.81 -0.33 11.93
N GLY A 23 21.15 -1.46 11.65
CA GLY A 23 21.71 -2.60 10.91
C GLY A 23 21.39 -2.65 9.42
N TYR A 24 20.61 -1.70 8.89
CA TYR A 24 20.14 -1.71 7.51
C TYR A 24 20.31 -0.35 6.82
N ASP A 25 20.60 -0.38 5.52
CA ASP A 25 20.73 0.82 4.69
C ASP A 25 19.41 1.23 4.03
N ALA A 26 18.44 0.32 3.92
CA ALA A 26 17.17 0.59 3.28
C ALA A 26 16.02 -0.16 3.96
N VAL A 27 14.84 0.46 3.97
CA VAL A 27 13.57 -0.19 4.29
C VAL A 27 12.59 0.05 3.15
N PHE A 28 12.04 -1.05 2.63
CA PHE A 28 11.05 -1.06 1.56
C PHE A 28 9.70 -1.46 2.13
N ILE A 29 8.67 -0.68 1.82
CA ILE A 29 7.32 -0.84 2.35
C ILE A 29 6.34 -0.84 1.18
N PRO A 30 5.37 -1.76 1.08
CA PRO A 30 4.35 -1.66 0.03
C PRO A 30 3.61 -0.31 0.08
N ALA A 31 3.34 0.32 -1.07
CA ALA A 31 2.66 1.62 -1.16
C ALA A 31 1.14 1.57 -0.90
N THR A 32 0.73 0.76 0.08
CA THR A 32 -0.64 0.64 0.60
C THR A 32 -1.00 1.82 1.50
N THR A 33 -2.25 1.89 1.96
CA THR A 33 -2.70 2.89 2.95
C THR A 33 -1.84 2.85 4.21
N THR A 34 -1.58 1.64 4.74
CA THR A 34 -0.70 1.47 5.90
C THR A 34 0.73 1.89 5.59
N GLY A 35 1.30 1.46 4.46
CA GLY A 35 2.66 1.82 4.08
C GLY A 35 2.88 3.33 3.93
N LYS A 36 1.92 4.01 3.28
CA LYS A 36 1.90 5.47 3.11
C LYS A 36 1.69 6.21 4.43
N ASN A 37 1.06 5.59 5.43
CA ASN A 37 0.91 6.14 6.77
C ASN A 37 2.21 6.04 7.59
N ILE A 38 2.92 4.90 7.51
CA ILE A 38 4.08 4.63 8.36
C ILE A 38 5.40 5.18 7.79
N ALA A 39 5.60 5.11 6.47
CA ALA A 39 6.90 5.39 5.85
C ALA A 39 7.36 6.85 6.03
N PRO A 40 6.52 7.89 5.82
CA PRO A 40 6.96 9.28 6.01
C PRO A 40 7.37 9.57 7.45
N ARG A 41 6.74 8.90 8.43
CA ARG A 41 7.05 9.04 9.84
C ARG A 41 8.41 8.45 10.20
N ILE A 42 8.73 7.27 9.66
CA ILE A 42 10.04 6.62 9.81
C ILE A 42 11.13 7.50 9.16
N ALA A 43 10.90 7.98 7.94
CA ALA A 43 11.85 8.83 7.22
C ALA A 43 12.18 10.12 8.00
N ALA A 44 11.15 10.80 8.50
CA ALA A 44 11.31 12.02 9.30
C ALA A 44 12.12 11.78 10.60
N LYS A 45 11.99 10.61 11.21
CA LYS A 45 12.73 10.25 12.43
C LYS A 45 14.20 9.91 12.19
N LEU A 46 14.50 9.42 11.00
CA LEU A 46 15.85 9.13 10.55
C LEU A 46 16.53 10.34 9.88
N ASP A 47 15.80 11.45 9.72
CA ASP A 47 16.24 12.65 9.01
C ASP A 47 16.68 12.36 7.56
N VAL A 48 15.85 11.61 6.84
CA VAL A 48 16.05 11.26 5.42
C VAL A 48 14.79 11.52 4.60
N MET A 49 14.95 11.63 3.29
CA MET A 49 13.83 11.73 2.37
C MET A 49 13.08 10.40 2.24
N GLN A 50 11.76 10.49 2.15
CA GLN A 50 10.91 9.36 1.80
C GLN A 50 10.73 9.28 0.28
N LEU A 51 11.07 8.13 -0.31
CA LEU A 51 10.87 7.88 -1.74
C LEU A 51 9.56 7.15 -1.97
N SER A 52 8.55 7.92 -2.43
CA SER A 52 7.19 7.44 -2.57
C SER A 52 6.94 6.66 -3.86
N ASP A 53 6.23 5.54 -3.74
CA ASP A 53 5.59 4.82 -4.85
C ASP A 53 6.53 4.49 -6.02
N ILE A 54 7.72 3.96 -5.72
CA ILE A 54 8.71 3.62 -6.75
C ILE A 54 8.16 2.52 -7.68
N THR A 55 8.54 2.61 -8.94
CA THR A 55 8.22 1.65 -9.99
C THR A 55 9.43 0.88 -10.49
N ASP A 56 10.64 1.35 -10.19
CA ASP A 56 11.87 0.65 -10.54
C ASP A 56 13.01 0.96 -9.56
N VAL A 57 13.96 0.03 -9.46
CA VAL A 57 15.21 0.14 -8.70
C VAL A 57 16.36 0.02 -9.69
N ILE A 58 16.99 1.15 -10.03
CA ILE A 58 18.08 1.19 -11.01
C ILE A 58 19.40 0.74 -10.36
N ASP A 59 19.68 1.27 -9.17
CA ASP A 59 20.84 0.88 -8.35
C ASP A 59 20.57 1.16 -6.87
N THR A 60 21.60 1.04 -6.02
CA THR A 60 21.52 1.23 -4.57
C THR A 60 20.91 2.57 -4.14
N ASP A 61 21.10 3.63 -4.94
CA ASP A 61 20.73 5.00 -4.59
C ASP A 61 19.72 5.60 -5.58
N THR A 62 19.46 4.94 -6.71
CA THR A 62 18.71 5.50 -7.84
C THR A 62 17.44 4.69 -8.12
N PHE A 63 16.31 5.40 -8.20
CA PHE A 63 14.97 4.80 -8.32
C PHE A 63 14.15 5.56 -9.36
N GLU A 64 13.16 4.90 -9.95
CA GLU A 64 12.15 5.56 -10.77
C GLU A 64 10.82 5.64 -10.04
N ARG A 65 10.12 6.75 -10.23
CA ARG A 65 8.75 6.92 -9.73
C ARG A 65 7.89 7.77 -10.65
N PRO A 66 6.59 7.48 -10.77
CA PRO A 66 5.66 8.30 -11.50
C PRO A 66 5.36 9.60 -10.74
N ILE A 67 5.27 10.69 -11.48
CA ILE A 67 4.79 12.00 -11.02
C ILE A 67 3.70 12.51 -11.97
N TYR A 68 3.03 13.62 -11.63
CA TYR A 68 1.94 14.17 -12.43
C TYR A 68 0.86 13.15 -12.81
N ALA A 69 0.40 12.36 -11.83
CA ALA A 69 -0.57 11.28 -12.02
C ALA A 69 -0.15 10.22 -13.07
N GLY A 70 1.17 9.98 -13.21
CA GLY A 70 1.72 8.99 -14.13
C GLY A 70 2.11 9.53 -15.50
N ASN A 71 1.87 10.82 -15.78
CA ASN A 71 2.20 11.42 -17.08
C ASN A 71 3.71 11.65 -17.29
N ALA A 72 4.52 11.58 -16.24
CA ALA A 72 5.97 11.60 -16.34
C ALA A 72 6.60 10.65 -15.33
N ILE A 73 7.73 10.06 -15.71
CA ILE A 73 8.56 9.23 -14.84
C ILE A 73 9.78 10.04 -14.43
N LEU A 74 10.02 10.11 -13.12
CA LEU A 74 11.17 10.78 -12.54
C LEU A 74 12.17 9.74 -12.07
N THR A 75 13.38 9.78 -12.62
CA THR A 75 14.55 9.11 -12.05
C THR A 75 15.11 9.97 -10.93
N VAL A 76 15.17 9.44 -9.71
CA VAL A 76 15.65 10.15 -8.53
C VAL A 76 16.82 9.40 -7.91
N LYS A 77 17.91 10.12 -7.61
CA LYS A 77 19.06 9.59 -6.89
C LYS A 77 19.11 10.19 -5.49
N SER A 78 19.04 9.37 -4.45
CA SER A 78 19.15 9.82 -3.07
C SER A 78 20.61 9.92 -2.64
N SER A 79 20.96 11.02 -1.98
CA SER A 79 22.24 11.18 -1.28
C SER A 79 22.17 10.73 0.18
N ASP A 80 21.00 10.32 0.66
CA ASP A 80 20.82 9.94 2.06
C ASP A 80 21.51 8.60 2.35
N ALA A 81 22.14 8.52 3.52
CA ALA A 81 22.79 7.29 3.97
C ALA A 81 21.81 6.13 4.10
N LYS A 82 20.56 6.42 4.50
CA LYS A 82 19.48 5.45 4.63
C LYS A 82 18.32 5.75 3.69
N LYS A 83 17.68 4.70 3.17
CA LYS A 83 16.58 4.81 2.22
C LYS A 83 15.28 4.35 2.87
N VAL A 84 14.27 5.20 2.86
CA VAL A 84 12.91 4.84 3.29
C VAL A 84 12.00 4.91 2.08
N ILE A 85 11.56 3.75 1.59
CA ILE A 85 10.97 3.62 0.27
C ILE A 85 9.60 2.98 0.38
N THR A 86 8.63 3.54 -0.33
CA THR A 86 7.38 2.81 -0.61
C THR A 86 7.36 2.30 -2.05
N VAL A 87 6.96 1.05 -2.24
CA VAL A 87 7.03 0.35 -3.53
C VAL A 87 5.64 0.17 -4.12
N ARG A 88 5.47 0.54 -5.40
CA ARG A 88 4.25 0.25 -6.12
C ARG A 88 4.20 -1.25 -6.43
N GLY A 89 3.38 -2.01 -5.69
CA GLY A 89 3.31 -3.47 -5.82
C GLY A 89 3.03 -3.96 -7.26
N THR A 90 2.17 -3.26 -8.00
CA THR A 90 1.82 -3.63 -9.39
C THR A 90 2.92 -3.39 -10.41
N ALA A 91 4.03 -2.76 -10.04
CA ALA A 91 5.16 -2.51 -10.93
C ALA A 91 6.20 -3.65 -10.92
N PHE A 92 6.09 -4.58 -9.97
CA PHE A 92 7.04 -5.68 -9.80
C PHE A 92 6.31 -7.02 -9.87
N GLU A 93 7.00 -8.04 -10.37
CA GLU A 93 6.50 -9.41 -10.31
C GLU A 93 6.60 -9.94 -8.88
N ALA A 94 5.60 -10.70 -8.45
CA ALA A 94 5.66 -11.39 -7.16
C ALA A 94 6.78 -12.44 -7.18
N ALA A 95 7.65 -12.40 -6.18
CA ALA A 95 8.65 -13.45 -5.97
C ALA A 95 7.98 -14.79 -5.62
N GLY A 96 8.69 -15.89 -5.85
CA GLY A 96 8.25 -17.22 -5.42
C GLY A 96 8.22 -17.38 -3.89
N GLU A 97 7.64 -18.48 -3.42
CA GLU A 97 7.47 -18.75 -1.98
C GLU A 97 8.66 -19.52 -1.37
N ASP A 98 9.67 -19.85 -2.18
CA ASP A 98 10.78 -20.72 -1.81
C ASP A 98 11.90 -19.90 -1.14
N GLY A 99 11.89 -19.81 0.19
CA GLY A 99 12.88 -19.05 0.97
C GLY A 99 13.45 -19.82 2.17
N SER A 100 14.70 -19.54 2.52
CA SER A 100 15.41 -20.16 3.67
C SER A 100 15.95 -19.13 4.68
N ALA A 101 15.38 -17.92 4.69
CA ALA A 101 15.81 -16.85 5.58
C ALA A 101 15.65 -17.23 7.06
N SER A 102 16.62 -16.85 7.88
CA SER A 102 16.56 -17.02 9.32
C SER A 102 15.51 -16.12 9.94
N VAL A 103 14.80 -16.63 10.95
CA VAL A 103 13.85 -15.87 11.76
C VAL A 103 14.56 -15.30 12.97
N GLU A 104 14.48 -13.98 13.14
CA GLU A 104 15.00 -13.27 14.31
C GLU A 104 13.86 -12.62 15.09
N ALA A 105 13.92 -12.72 16.43
CA ALA A 105 12.93 -12.10 17.28
C ALA A 105 13.23 -10.60 17.46
N ALA A 106 12.26 -9.75 17.14
CA ALA A 106 12.28 -8.33 17.46
C ALA A 106 11.32 -8.04 18.63
N ASN A 107 11.78 -7.23 19.58
CA ASN A 107 10.94 -6.80 20.69
C ASN A 107 9.90 -5.80 20.18
N ALA A 108 8.63 -6.06 20.48
CA ALA A 108 7.57 -5.11 20.18
C ALA A 108 7.74 -3.86 21.06
N PRO A 109 7.65 -2.65 20.49
CA PRO A 109 7.84 -1.44 21.26
C PRO A 109 6.72 -1.26 22.29
N ALA A 110 7.10 -0.83 23.49
CA ALA A 110 6.17 -0.39 24.52
C ALA A 110 5.88 1.11 24.35
N GLY A 111 4.64 1.51 24.63
CA GLY A 111 4.21 2.90 24.57
C GLY A 111 4.87 3.80 25.65
N PRO A 112 4.39 5.04 25.81
CA PRO A 112 3.06 5.50 25.42
C PRO A 112 2.96 5.89 23.93
N PHE A 113 1.95 5.35 23.25
CA PHE A 113 1.49 5.83 21.94
C PHE A 113 0.29 6.76 22.15
N LYS A 114 0.10 7.74 21.25
CA LYS A 114 -1.02 8.70 21.38
C LYS A 114 -2.30 8.17 20.75
N SER A 115 -2.18 7.24 19.81
CA SER A 115 -3.29 6.57 19.13
C SER A 115 -3.51 5.17 19.68
N GLU A 116 -4.77 4.76 19.75
CA GLU A 116 -5.19 3.40 20.05
C GLU A 116 -6.14 2.89 18.97
N PHE A 117 -6.06 1.59 18.71
CA PHE A 117 -7.02 0.94 17.84
C PHE A 117 -8.28 0.62 18.63
N VAL A 118 -9.43 1.12 18.20
CA VAL A 118 -10.73 0.84 18.83
C VAL A 118 -11.52 -0.21 18.04
N SER A 119 -11.67 -0.01 16.72
CA SER A 119 -12.43 -0.90 15.85
C SER A 119 -12.09 -0.67 14.38
N GLU A 120 -12.39 -1.65 13.53
CA GLU A 120 -12.35 -1.54 12.07
C GLU A 120 -13.65 -2.06 11.45
N GLN A 121 -14.08 -1.46 10.34
CA GLN A 121 -15.18 -1.95 9.53
C GLN A 121 -14.58 -2.51 8.24
N MET A 122 -14.57 -3.83 8.11
CA MET A 122 -14.06 -4.50 6.91
C MET A 122 -15.21 -4.77 5.94
N VAL A 123 -15.06 -4.32 4.70
CA VAL A 123 -15.92 -4.77 3.61
C VAL A 123 -15.45 -6.16 3.20
N LYS A 124 -16.32 -7.15 3.37
CA LYS A 124 -16.06 -8.51 2.89
C LYS A 124 -16.39 -8.58 1.41
N SER A 125 -15.43 -9.04 0.61
CA SER A 125 -15.62 -9.32 -0.80
C SER A 125 -15.22 -10.76 -1.08
N ASP A 126 -16.08 -11.50 -1.78
CA ASP A 126 -15.76 -12.83 -2.30
C ASP A 126 -14.92 -12.75 -3.59
N ARG A 127 -14.56 -11.54 -4.03
CA ARG A 127 -13.84 -11.26 -5.28
C ARG A 127 -12.35 -10.98 -5.01
N PRO A 128 -11.50 -11.11 -6.05
CA PRO A 128 -10.12 -10.65 -5.97
C PRO A 128 -10.03 -9.22 -5.43
N GLU A 129 -9.05 -8.98 -4.57
CA GLU A 129 -8.74 -7.65 -4.04
C GLU A 129 -8.23 -6.75 -5.17
N LEU A 130 -8.69 -5.50 -5.22
CA LEU A 130 -8.51 -4.61 -6.37
C LEU A 130 -7.05 -4.26 -6.65
N ALA A 131 -6.24 -4.01 -5.62
CA ALA A 131 -4.83 -3.63 -5.78
C ALA A 131 -3.97 -4.79 -6.33
N GLY A 132 -4.35 -6.04 -6.08
CA GLY A 132 -3.67 -7.24 -6.60
C GLY A 132 -4.33 -7.91 -7.81
N ALA A 133 -5.46 -7.42 -8.29
CA ALA A 133 -6.23 -8.10 -9.33
C ALA A 133 -5.59 -8.03 -10.72
N LYS A 134 -5.49 -9.18 -11.40
CA LYS A 134 -5.02 -9.26 -12.79
C LYS A 134 -6.00 -8.67 -13.81
N ARG A 135 -7.29 -8.65 -13.46
CA ARG A 135 -8.38 -8.16 -14.29
C ARG A 135 -9.29 -7.31 -13.42
N VAL A 136 -9.74 -6.20 -13.97
CA VAL A 136 -10.64 -5.27 -13.30
C VAL A 136 -11.77 -4.90 -14.26
N VAL A 137 -13.01 -4.97 -13.79
CA VAL A 137 -14.18 -4.45 -14.50
C VAL A 137 -14.69 -3.25 -13.72
N SER A 138 -14.59 -2.06 -14.31
CA SER A 138 -14.94 -0.82 -13.62
C SER A 138 -16.22 -0.19 -14.15
N GLY A 139 -17.05 0.30 -13.24
CA GLY A 139 -18.25 1.07 -13.56
C GLY A 139 -18.09 2.57 -13.26
N GLY A 140 -18.85 3.40 -13.96
CA GLY A 140 -18.82 4.86 -13.78
C GLY A 140 -20.22 5.48 -13.76
N ARG A 141 -20.26 6.82 -13.66
CA ARG A 141 -21.51 7.60 -13.59
C ARG A 141 -22.51 7.30 -14.72
N ALA A 142 -22.02 6.90 -15.89
CA ALA A 142 -22.85 6.58 -17.06
C ALA A 142 -23.81 5.40 -16.84
N LEU A 143 -23.58 4.57 -15.82
CA LEU A 143 -24.49 3.47 -15.46
C LEU A 143 -25.82 3.99 -14.87
N GLY A 144 -25.87 5.24 -14.40
CA GLY A 144 -27.10 5.93 -14.03
C GLY A 144 -27.71 5.52 -12.69
N SER A 145 -27.44 4.32 -12.17
CA SER A 145 -27.90 3.90 -10.85
C SER A 145 -27.06 2.76 -10.26
N LYS A 146 -27.29 2.46 -8.98
CA LYS A 146 -26.71 1.29 -8.30
C LYS A 146 -27.19 -0.02 -8.94
N GLU A 147 -28.47 -0.10 -9.29
CA GLU A 147 -29.10 -1.29 -9.87
C GLU A 147 -28.46 -1.65 -11.20
N GLU A 148 -28.22 -0.67 -12.07
CA GLU A 148 -27.56 -0.90 -13.36
C GLU A 148 -26.08 -1.24 -13.21
N PHE A 149 -25.41 -0.66 -12.21
CA PHE A 149 -24.04 -1.05 -11.85
C PHE A 149 -23.98 -2.52 -11.46
N ASP A 150 -24.82 -2.94 -10.51
CA ASP A 150 -24.87 -4.31 -10.02
C ASP A 150 -25.34 -5.29 -11.12
N ARG A 151 -26.22 -4.85 -12.02
CA ARG A 151 -26.73 -5.69 -13.13
C ARG A 151 -25.68 -5.95 -14.22
N LEU A 152 -24.80 -5.00 -14.51
CA LEU A 152 -23.87 -5.09 -15.64
C LEU A 152 -22.44 -5.39 -15.21
N ILE A 153 -21.92 -4.68 -14.21
CA ILE A 153 -20.52 -4.73 -13.81
C ILE A 153 -20.23 -6.03 -13.06
N VAL A 154 -21.08 -6.37 -12.09
CA VAL A 154 -20.84 -7.50 -11.20
C VAL A 154 -20.83 -8.84 -11.96
N PRO A 155 -21.82 -9.19 -12.81
CA PRO A 155 -21.80 -10.48 -13.51
C PRO A 155 -20.64 -10.61 -14.49
N LEU A 156 -20.22 -9.49 -15.10
CA LEU A 156 -19.06 -9.49 -15.99
C LEU A 156 -17.76 -9.70 -15.21
N ALA A 157 -17.62 -9.05 -14.05
CA ALA A 157 -16.47 -9.25 -13.17
C ALA A 157 -16.38 -10.71 -12.70
N ASP A 158 -17.50 -11.28 -12.26
CA ASP A 158 -17.57 -12.67 -11.82
C ASP A 158 -17.21 -13.63 -12.96
N LYS A 159 -17.71 -13.38 -14.18
CA LYS A 159 -17.42 -14.22 -15.35
C LYS A 159 -15.94 -14.19 -15.77
N LEU A 160 -15.26 -13.08 -15.50
CA LEU A 160 -13.85 -12.88 -15.85
C LEU A 160 -12.90 -13.19 -14.70
N GLU A 161 -13.43 -13.57 -13.53
CA GLU A 161 -12.67 -13.71 -12.28
C GLU A 161 -11.87 -12.42 -11.98
N ALA A 162 -12.55 -11.28 -12.13
CA ALA A 162 -11.99 -9.95 -12.03
C ALA A 162 -12.42 -9.25 -10.73
N ALA A 163 -11.61 -8.29 -10.27
CA ALA A 163 -12.06 -7.32 -9.27
C ALA A 163 -13.06 -6.33 -9.89
N VAL A 164 -13.86 -5.71 -9.02
CA VAL A 164 -14.80 -4.65 -9.39
C VAL A 164 -14.18 -3.31 -9.02
N GLY A 165 -14.15 -2.38 -9.98
CA GLY A 165 -13.70 -1.02 -9.76
C GLY A 165 -14.82 0.02 -9.90
N ALA A 166 -14.64 1.21 -9.32
CA ALA A 166 -15.58 2.32 -9.50
C ALA A 166 -14.88 3.65 -9.76
N SER A 167 -15.51 4.51 -10.58
CA SER A 167 -15.06 5.91 -10.68
C SER A 167 -15.59 6.73 -9.49
N ARG A 168 -14.87 7.79 -9.12
CA ARG A 168 -15.29 8.73 -8.05
C ARG A 168 -16.73 9.21 -8.23
N ALA A 169 -17.14 9.50 -9.47
CA ALA A 169 -18.49 9.98 -9.76
C ALA A 169 -19.58 8.91 -9.54
N ALA A 170 -19.25 7.62 -9.65
CA ALA A 170 -20.17 6.52 -9.30
C ALA A 170 -20.25 6.34 -7.78
N VAL A 171 -19.12 6.45 -7.07
CA VAL A 171 -19.07 6.40 -5.60
C VAL A 171 -19.85 7.57 -4.98
N ASP A 172 -19.57 8.80 -5.43
CA ASP A 172 -20.25 10.01 -4.94
C ASP A 172 -21.77 9.97 -5.21
N ALA A 173 -22.21 9.26 -6.26
CA ALA A 173 -23.62 9.05 -6.59
C ALA A 173 -24.25 7.83 -5.90
N GLY A 174 -23.49 7.10 -5.08
CA GLY A 174 -23.98 5.94 -4.30
C GLY A 174 -24.13 4.64 -5.09
N TYR A 175 -23.53 4.52 -6.27
CA TYR A 175 -23.66 3.31 -7.11
C TYR A 175 -22.78 2.16 -6.58
N ALA A 176 -21.61 2.52 -6.06
CA ALA A 176 -20.59 1.62 -5.54
C ALA A 176 -19.96 2.19 -4.26
N PRO A 177 -19.43 1.33 -3.36
CA PRO A 177 -18.70 1.77 -2.18
C PRO A 177 -17.33 2.37 -2.55
N ASN A 178 -16.69 3.09 -1.61
CA ASN A 178 -15.45 3.84 -1.85
C ASN A 178 -14.18 2.97 -1.96
N ASP A 179 -14.28 1.71 -1.55
CA ASP A 179 -13.22 0.72 -1.63
C ASP A 179 -13.15 0.01 -2.99
N TYR A 180 -14.12 0.28 -3.89
CA TYR A 180 -14.06 -0.10 -5.31
C TYR A 180 -13.37 0.99 -6.14
#